data_AF-E2A4E0-F1
#
_entry.id   AF-E2A4E0-F1
#
_cell.length_a   1.000
_cell.length_b   1.000
_cell.length_c   1.000
_cell.angle_alpha   90.00
_cell.angle_beta   90.00
_cell.angle_gamma   90.00
#
_symmetry.space_group_name_H-M   'P 1'
#
loop_
_entity.id
_entity.type
_entity.pdbx_description
1 polymer ?
#
loop_
_entity_poly.entity_id
_entity_poly.type
_entity_poly.pdbx_seq_one_letter_code
_entity_poly.pdbx_strand_id
1 'polypeptide(L)'
;MTKGAEFYKDALVSQSSRHVMRRNRQVRDCLEGLAYRKDLRLNLHKIVAEAKNVDRKKVNEWLFVTKKRIELLRPRFAICETVMDMVITNLQQQRLVTEQLRREAALKRITVSKAVEDIMKYITEHEQEDCLLLGFSSQKSNPFREKSTCILL
;
A
#
# COMPACT_ATOMS: atom_id res chain seq x y z
N MET A 1 -11.34 -33.46 2.40
CA MET A 1 -11.77 -32.34 1.51
C MET A 1 -10.71 -31.23 1.38
N THR A 2 -9.43 -31.49 1.70
CA THR A 2 -8.38 -30.46 1.81
C THR A 2 -7.50 -30.30 0.56
N LYS A 3 -7.57 -31.20 -0.43
CA LYS A 3 -6.69 -31.19 -1.61
C LYS A 3 -6.97 -30.05 -2.62
N GLY A 4 -8.14 -29.41 -2.56
CA GLY A 4 -8.51 -28.32 -3.48
C GLY A 4 -7.97 -26.94 -3.08
N ALA A 5 -7.72 -26.71 -1.79
CA ALA A 5 -7.30 -25.41 -1.27
C ALA A 5 -5.79 -25.14 -1.46
N GLU A 6 -4.97 -26.20 -1.48
CA GLU A 6 -3.52 -26.09 -1.73
C GLU A 6 -3.24 -25.79 -3.21
N PHE A 7 -3.96 -26.45 -4.12
CA PHE A 7 -3.81 -26.22 -5.57
C PHE A 7 -4.12 -24.77 -5.98
N TYR A 8 -5.14 -24.14 -5.38
CA TYR A 8 -5.46 -22.73 -5.62
C TYR A 8 -4.42 -21.77 -5.05
N LYS A 9 -3.83 -22.07 -3.88
CA LYS A 9 -2.74 -21.27 -3.31
C LYS A 9 -1.49 -21.35 -4.18
N ASP A 10 -1.12 -22.53 -4.66
CA ASP A 10 0.04 -22.73 -5.53
C ASP A 10 -0.14 -22.07 -6.90
N ALA A 11 -1.34 -22.12 -7.47
CA ALA A 11 -1.69 -21.42 -8.71
C ALA A 11 -1.63 -19.89 -8.55
N LEU A 12 -2.14 -19.34 -7.45
CA LEU A 12 -2.11 -17.90 -7.15
C LEU A 12 -0.70 -17.40 -6.82
N VAL A 13 0.11 -18.18 -6.10
CA VAL A 13 1.52 -17.87 -5.83
C VAL A 13 2.35 -17.98 -7.12
N SER A 14 2.07 -18.94 -7.99
CA SER A 14 2.70 -19.09 -9.31
C SER A 14 2.33 -17.96 -10.28
N GLN A 15 1.06 -17.53 -10.31
CA GLN A 15 0.62 -16.39 -11.12
C GLN A 15 1.16 -15.07 -10.57
N SER A 16 1.20 -14.89 -9.25
CA SER A 16 1.79 -13.72 -8.59
C SER A 16 3.30 -13.65 -8.86
N SER A 17 4.03 -14.77 -8.73
CA SER A 17 5.45 -14.85 -9.09
C SER A 17 5.71 -14.56 -10.56
N ARG A 18 4.87 -15.04 -11.50
CA ARG A 18 5.00 -14.70 -12.93
C ARG A 18 4.70 -13.23 -13.22
N HIS A 19 3.71 -12.63 -12.54
CA HIS A 19 3.43 -11.19 -12.65
C HIS A 19 4.51 -10.32 -12.00
N VAL A 20 5.09 -10.74 -10.88
CA VAL A 20 6.21 -10.07 -10.23
C VAL A 20 7.47 -10.18 -11.09
N MET A 21 7.74 -11.34 -11.70
CA MET A 21 8.84 -11.53 -12.65
C MET A 21 8.65 -10.70 -13.93
N ARG A 22 7.43 -10.59 -14.46
CA ARG A 22 7.11 -9.71 -15.61
C ARG A 22 7.25 -8.23 -15.25
N ARG A 23 6.78 -7.81 -14.07
CA ARG A 23 6.98 -6.44 -13.57
C ARG A 23 8.46 -6.13 -13.32
N ASN A 24 9.23 -7.04 -12.74
CA ASN A 24 10.68 -6.89 -12.57
C ASN A 24 11.42 -6.86 -13.92
N ARG A 25 10.94 -7.59 -14.94
CA ARG A 25 11.44 -7.47 -16.31
C ARG A 25 11.15 -6.08 -16.87
N GLN A 26 9.91 -5.60 -16.76
CA GLN A 26 9.51 -4.28 -17.25
C GLN A 26 10.23 -3.12 -16.53
N VAL A 27 10.51 -3.25 -15.24
CA VAL A 27 11.34 -2.31 -14.47
C VAL A 27 12.80 -2.39 -14.92
N ARG A 28 13.35 -3.59 -15.18
CA ARG A 28 14.68 -3.74 -15.78
C ARG A 28 14.75 -3.13 -17.18
N ASP A 29 13.77 -3.35 -18.04
CA ASP A 29 13.71 -2.80 -19.39
C ASP A 29 13.61 -1.25 -19.35
N CYS A 30 12.90 -0.68 -18.36
CA CYS A 30 12.89 0.76 -18.09
C CYS A 30 14.26 1.29 -17.59
N LEU A 31 14.93 0.54 -16.71
CA LEU A 31 16.27 0.87 -16.22
C LEU A 31 17.33 0.73 -17.32
N GLU A 32 17.20 -0.24 -18.21
CA GLU A 32 18.02 -0.40 -19.43
C GLU A 32 17.74 0.75 -20.41
N GLY A 33 16.49 1.18 -20.56
CA GLY A 33 16.13 2.40 -21.30
C GLY A 33 16.70 3.69 -20.68
N LEU A 34 16.95 3.72 -19.37
CA LEU A 34 17.69 4.79 -18.69
C LEU A 34 19.21 4.63 -18.86
N ALA A 35 19.73 3.40 -18.92
CA ALA A 35 21.14 3.12 -19.21
C ALA A 35 21.52 3.52 -20.64
N TYR A 36 20.65 3.26 -21.63
CA TYR A 36 20.78 3.76 -23.00
C TYR A 36 20.90 5.29 -23.07
N ARG A 37 20.27 6.03 -22.14
CA ARG A 37 20.39 7.49 -22.03
C ARG A 37 21.77 7.95 -21.55
N LYS A 38 22.46 7.18 -20.70
CA LYS A 38 23.86 7.49 -20.31
C LYS A 38 24.82 7.23 -21.47
N ASP A 39 24.59 6.17 -22.24
CA ASP A 39 25.35 5.88 -23.45
C ASP A 39 25.15 6.93 -24.54
N LEU A 40 23.95 7.51 -24.68
CA LEU A 40 23.72 8.60 -25.63
C LEU A 40 24.51 9.87 -25.25
N ARG A 41 24.66 10.16 -23.95
CA ARG A 41 25.46 11.29 -23.43
C ARG A 41 26.97 11.06 -23.61
N LEU A 42 27.43 9.82 -23.44
CA LEU A 42 28.82 9.41 -23.69
C LEU A 42 29.15 9.38 -25.19
N ASN A 43 28.19 8.97 -26.04
CA ASN A 43 28.34 9.02 -27.49
C ASN A 43 28.33 10.46 -28.03
N LEU A 44 27.64 11.40 -27.38
CA LEU A 44 27.70 12.82 -27.77
C LEU A 44 29.12 13.38 -27.66
N HIS A 45 29.88 13.01 -26.62
CA HIS A 45 31.28 13.42 -26.48
C HIS A 45 32.20 12.79 -27.53
N LYS A 46 31.95 11.54 -27.95
CA LYS A 46 32.69 10.87 -29.03
C LYS A 46 32.38 11.49 -30.40
N ILE A 47 31.11 11.77 -30.69
CA ILE A 47 30.65 12.43 -31.93
C ILE A 47 31.22 13.85 -32.03
N VAL A 48 31.27 14.60 -30.91
CA VAL A 48 31.90 15.93 -30.87
C VAL A 48 33.43 15.86 -31.07
N ALA A 49 34.08 14.79 -30.60
CA ALA A 49 35.51 14.57 -30.83
C ALA A 49 35.85 14.20 -32.29
N GLU A 50 34.96 13.48 -32.98
CA GLU A 50 35.07 13.12 -34.41
C GLU A 50 34.68 14.28 -35.36
N ALA A 51 33.96 15.30 -34.86
CA ALA A 51 33.47 16.43 -35.65
C ALA A 51 34.56 17.44 -36.09
N LYS A 52 35.85 17.23 -35.80
CA LYS A 52 36.93 18.16 -36.16
C LYS A 52 37.12 18.38 -37.68
N ASN A 53 36.50 17.56 -38.53
CA ASN A 53 36.51 17.66 -40.00
C ASN A 53 35.11 17.71 -40.64
N VAL A 54 34.05 17.93 -39.87
CA VAL A 54 32.67 17.90 -40.38
C VAL A 54 32.14 19.32 -40.60
N ASP A 55 31.51 19.55 -41.76
CA ASP A 55 30.89 20.83 -42.13
C ASP A 55 29.98 21.35 -40.99
N ARG A 56 30.36 22.51 -40.45
CA ARG A 56 29.72 23.14 -39.28
C ARG A 56 28.23 23.39 -39.52
N LYS A 57 27.79 23.58 -40.77
CA LYS A 57 26.37 23.73 -41.11
C LYS A 57 25.59 22.43 -40.89
N LYS A 58 26.13 21.29 -41.35
CA LYS A 58 25.51 19.97 -41.17
C LYS A 58 25.46 19.56 -39.70
N VAL A 59 26.50 19.88 -38.92
CA VAL A 59 26.52 19.65 -37.47
C VAL A 59 25.42 20.46 -36.77
N ASN A 60 25.26 21.73 -37.13
CA ASN A 60 24.22 22.58 -36.54
C ASN A 60 22.81 22.14 -36.92
N GLU A 61 22.60 21.71 -38.16
CA GLU A 61 21.34 21.16 -38.63
C GLU A 61 21.01 19.84 -37.92
N TRP A 62 21.98 18.94 -37.79
CA TRP A 62 21.82 17.69 -37.04
C TRP A 62 21.54 17.94 -35.56
N LEU A 63 22.24 18.89 -34.94
CA LEU A 63 21.97 19.33 -33.57
C LEU A 63 20.57 19.93 -33.43
N PHE A 64 20.12 20.72 -34.40
CA PHE A 64 18.79 21.32 -34.40
C PHE A 64 17.68 20.26 -34.51
N VAL A 65 17.80 19.34 -35.47
CA VAL A 65 16.87 18.20 -35.65
C VAL A 65 16.84 17.32 -34.41
N THR A 66 18.01 17.02 -33.84
CA THR A 66 18.12 16.18 -32.64
C THR A 66 17.53 16.88 -31.41
N LYS A 67 17.78 18.19 -31.22
CA LYS A 67 17.16 18.98 -30.13
C LYS A 67 15.65 19.03 -30.27
N LYS A 68 15.12 19.31 -31.47
CA LYS A 68 13.65 19.29 -31.72
C LYS A 68 13.05 17.92 -31.45
N ARG A 69 13.72 16.83 -31.85
CA ARG A 69 13.26 15.47 -31.58
C ARG A 69 13.25 15.13 -30.09
N ILE A 70 14.26 15.55 -29.34
CA ILE A 70 14.29 15.39 -27.87
C ILE A 70 13.15 16.18 -27.20
N GLU A 71 12.90 17.42 -27.66
CA GLU A 71 11.86 18.27 -27.12
C GLU A 71 10.45 17.73 -27.37
N LEU A 72 10.20 17.15 -28.56
CA LEU A 72 8.94 16.47 -28.88
C LEU A 72 8.70 15.20 -28.04
N LEU A 73 9.77 14.53 -27.58
CA LEU A 73 9.67 13.35 -26.74
C LEU A 73 9.60 13.68 -25.24
N ARG A 74 9.95 14.90 -24.82
CA ARG A 74 9.95 15.37 -23.42
C ARG A 74 8.62 15.12 -22.68
N PRO A 75 7.43 15.36 -23.27
CA PRO A 75 6.16 15.07 -22.60
C PRO A 75 5.94 13.56 -22.39
N ARG A 76 6.32 12.72 -23.37
CA ARG A 76 6.24 11.25 -23.23
C ARG A 76 7.17 10.72 -22.15
N PHE A 77 8.36 11.32 -22.00
CA PHE A 77 9.28 10.97 -20.92
C PHE A 77 8.75 11.34 -19.54
N ALA A 78 8.17 12.53 -19.38
CA ALA A 78 7.56 12.96 -18.12
C ALA A 78 6.38 12.07 -17.71
N ILE A 79 5.54 11.66 -18.66
CA ILE A 79 4.43 10.72 -18.40
C ILE A 79 4.96 9.35 -17.96
N CYS A 80 6.04 8.86 -18.56
CA CYS A 80 6.64 7.59 -18.17
C CYS A 80 7.21 7.63 -16.75
N GLU A 81 7.79 8.77 -16.34
CA GLU A 81 8.34 8.99 -15.00
C GLU A 81 7.23 8.99 -13.95
N THR A 82 6.16 9.78 -14.16
CA THR A 82 5.03 9.84 -13.22
C THR A 82 4.27 8.51 -13.10
N VAL A 83 4.10 7.78 -14.21
CA VAL A 83 3.48 6.45 -14.19
C VAL A 83 4.34 5.46 -13.41
N MET A 84 5.67 5.51 -13.56
CA MET A 84 6.57 4.65 -12.78
C MET A 84 6.54 4.99 -11.29
N ASP A 85 6.51 6.26 -10.90
CA ASP A 85 6.42 6.69 -9.50
C ASP A 85 5.10 6.26 -8.85
N MET A 86 3.99 6.39 -9.59
CA MET A 86 2.69 5.91 -9.16
C MET A 86 2.71 4.39 -8.97
N VAL A 87 3.30 3.62 -9.89
CA VAL A 87 3.42 2.16 -9.77
C VAL A 87 4.28 1.76 -8.57
N ILE A 88 5.40 2.44 -8.33
CA ILE A 88 6.29 2.17 -7.19
C ILE A 88 5.56 2.43 -5.87
N THR A 89 4.87 3.57 -5.76
CA THR A 89 4.09 3.92 -4.57
C THR A 89 2.99 2.89 -4.30
N ASN A 90 2.23 2.52 -5.32
CA ASN A 90 1.19 1.49 -5.20
C ASN A 90 1.76 0.13 -4.77
N LEU A 91 2.91 -0.27 -5.31
CA LEU A 91 3.57 -1.52 -4.93
C LEU A 91 4.03 -1.50 -3.46
N GLN A 92 4.56 -0.38 -2.98
CA GLN A 92 4.94 -0.21 -1.58
C GLN A 92 3.72 -0.32 -0.66
N GLN A 93 2.62 0.37 -1.00
CA GLN A 93 1.37 0.28 -0.26
C GLN A 93 0.84 -1.15 -0.22
N GLN A 94 0.82 -1.86 -1.35
CA GLN A 94 0.40 -3.26 -1.40
C GLN A 94 1.25 -4.18 -0.51
N ARG A 95 2.56 -3.94 -0.43
CA ARG A 95 3.45 -4.68 0.48
C ARG A 95 3.08 -4.43 1.93
N LEU A 96 2.89 -3.17 2.32
CA LEU A 96 2.52 -2.81 3.70
C LEU A 96 1.19 -3.47 4.10
N VAL A 97 0.18 -3.40 3.23
CA VAL A 97 -1.12 -4.05 3.48
C VAL A 97 -0.97 -5.57 3.59
N THR A 98 -0.17 -6.19 2.72
CA THR A 98 0.05 -7.64 2.76
C THR A 98 0.73 -8.07 4.04
N GLU A 99 1.74 -7.33 4.51
CA GLU A 99 2.42 -7.59 5.78
C GLU A 99 1.47 -7.43 6.97
N GLN A 100 0.62 -6.41 6.96
CA GLN A 100 -0.41 -6.23 7.99
C GLN A 100 -1.38 -7.43 8.03
N LEU A 101 -1.92 -7.84 6.87
CA LEU A 101 -2.83 -8.97 6.78
C LEU A 101 -2.18 -10.29 7.22
N ARG A 102 -0.87 -10.48 6.96
CA ARG A 102 -0.12 -11.64 7.45
C ARG A 102 -0.06 -11.67 8.98
N ARG A 103 0.16 -10.52 9.62
CA ARG A 103 0.16 -10.39 11.09
C ARG A 103 -1.22 -10.69 11.67
N GLU A 104 -2.27 -10.13 11.08
CA GLU A 104 -3.66 -10.35 11.52
C GLU A 104 -4.11 -11.81 11.34
N ALA A 105 -3.71 -12.45 10.25
CA ALA A 105 -4.01 -13.86 9.99
C ALA A 105 -3.27 -14.81 10.95
N ALA A 106 -2.14 -14.39 11.52
CA ALA A 106 -1.37 -15.17 12.48
C ALA A 106 -1.96 -15.12 13.91
N LEU A 107 -2.98 -14.28 14.17
CA LEU A 107 -3.63 -14.21 15.48
C LEU A 107 -4.39 -15.49 15.79
N LYS A 108 -4.09 -16.08 16.96
CA LYS A 108 -4.81 -17.25 17.46
C LYS A 108 -6.22 -16.82 17.90
N ARG A 109 -7.24 -17.38 17.23
CA ARG A 109 -8.64 -17.14 17.57
C ARG A 109 -9.15 -18.22 18.51
N ILE A 110 -10.04 -17.85 19.42
CA ILE A 110 -10.84 -18.78 20.21
C ILE A 110 -12.14 -19.08 19.46
N THR A 111 -12.78 -20.22 19.77
CA THR A 111 -14.09 -20.56 19.22
C THR A 111 -15.16 -19.60 19.72
N VAL A 112 -16.15 -19.29 18.88
CA VAL A 112 -17.25 -18.40 19.25
C VAL A 112 -18.00 -18.93 20.47
N SER A 113 -18.26 -20.24 20.55
CA SER A 113 -18.91 -20.86 21.72
C SER A 113 -18.19 -20.52 23.02
N LYS A 114 -16.86 -20.71 23.05
CA LYS A 114 -16.04 -20.37 24.22
C LYS A 114 -16.07 -18.88 24.56
N ALA A 115 -15.98 -18.01 23.56
CA ALA A 115 -16.07 -16.57 23.78
C ALA A 115 -17.42 -16.16 24.38
N VAL A 116 -18.51 -16.76 23.92
CA VAL A 116 -19.86 -16.51 24.44
C VAL A 116 -19.99 -17.01 25.88
N GLU A 117 -19.46 -18.19 26.21
CA GLU A 117 -19.42 -18.69 27.59
C GLU A 117 -18.68 -17.73 28.52
N ASP A 118 -17.52 -17.22 28.09
CA ASP A 118 -16.72 -16.30 28.88
C ASP A 118 -17.45 -14.95 29.09
N ILE A 119 -18.15 -14.45 28.07
CA ILE A 119 -19.01 -13.26 28.18
C ILE A 119 -20.17 -13.49 29.14
N MET A 120 -20.90 -14.60 29.00
CA MET A 120 -22.02 -14.94 29.88
C MET A 120 -21.56 -15.06 31.33
N LYS A 121 -20.44 -15.75 31.56
CA LYS A 121 -19.84 -15.88 32.88
C LYS A 121 -19.52 -14.51 33.48
N TYR A 122 -18.87 -13.63 32.74
CA TYR A 122 -18.54 -12.29 33.21
C TYR A 122 -19.79 -11.49 33.59
N ILE A 123 -20.84 -11.56 32.78
CA ILE A 123 -22.11 -10.88 33.06
C ILE A 123 -22.73 -11.42 34.35
N THR A 124 -22.88 -12.74 34.49
CA THR A 124 -23.49 -13.35 35.69
C THR A 124 -22.68 -13.08 36.97
N GLU A 125 -21.35 -12.97 36.87
CA GLU A 125 -20.51 -12.61 38.02
C GLU A 125 -20.73 -11.16 38.50
N HIS A 126 -21.10 -10.23 37.60
CA HIS A 126 -21.19 -8.80 37.92
C HIS A 126 -22.61 -8.23 37.87
N GLU A 127 -23.62 -9.01 37.45
CA GLU A 127 -25.00 -8.53 37.32
C GLU A 127 -25.59 -8.05 38.66
N GLN A 128 -25.12 -8.59 39.78
CA GLN A 128 -25.58 -8.21 41.12
C GLN A 128 -25.08 -6.82 41.55
N GLU A 129 -23.99 -6.35 40.95
CA GLU A 129 -23.40 -5.03 41.20
C GLU A 129 -23.94 -3.96 40.23
N ASP A 130 -24.61 -4.40 39.15
CA ASP A 130 -25.17 -3.51 38.15
C ASP A 130 -26.47 -2.85 38.64
N CYS A 131 -26.33 -1.63 39.14
CA CYS A 131 -27.44 -0.80 39.60
C CYS A 131 -28.42 -0.41 38.49
N LEU A 132 -28.06 -0.55 37.20
CA LEU A 132 -28.99 -0.31 36.09
C LEU A 132 -29.84 -1.54 35.78
N LEU A 133 -29.34 -2.74 36.11
CA LEU A 133 -30.05 -3.99 35.89
C LEU A 133 -31.00 -4.33 37.06
N LEU A 134 -30.51 -4.23 38.31
CA LEU A 134 -31.29 -4.58 39.51
C LEU A 134 -31.90 -3.37 40.23
N GLY A 135 -31.47 -2.17 39.87
CA GLY A 135 -31.79 -0.97 40.62
C GLY A 135 -30.95 -0.81 41.88
N PHE A 136 -31.06 0.36 42.50
CA PHE A 136 -30.40 0.63 43.78
C PHE A 136 -31.14 -0.08 44.92
N SER A 137 -30.42 -0.82 45.76
CA SER A 137 -30.96 -1.51 46.95
C SER A 137 -31.59 -0.55 47.96
N SER A 138 -31.20 0.72 47.95
CA SER A 138 -31.92 1.80 48.63
C SER A 138 -31.90 3.06 47.78
N GLN A 139 -33.00 3.81 47.79
CA GLN A 139 -33.08 5.13 47.16
C GLN A 139 -31.96 6.08 47.63
N LYS A 140 -31.47 5.93 48.88
CA LYS A 140 -30.35 6.71 49.41
C LYS A 140 -28.98 6.40 48.78
N SER A 141 -28.82 5.22 48.18
CA SER A 141 -27.59 4.82 47.48
C SER A 141 -27.54 5.33 46.04
N ASN A 142 -28.65 5.80 45.50
CA ASN A 142 -28.70 6.48 44.20
C ASN A 142 -28.19 7.93 44.35
N PRO A 143 -27.04 8.30 43.76
CA PRO A 143 -26.52 9.67 43.82
C PRO A 143 -27.44 10.70 43.15
N PHE A 144 -28.30 10.24 42.23
CA PHE A 144 -29.23 11.06 41.46
C PHE A 144 -30.65 11.08 42.05
N ARG A 145 -30.84 10.57 43.26
CA ARG A 145 -32.15 10.59 43.93
C ARG A 145 -32.59 12.01 44.24
N GLU A 146 -33.86 12.32 43.99
CA GLU A 146 -34.49 13.55 44.47
C GLU A 146 -34.37 13.64 46.01
N LYS A 147 -33.88 14.79 46.49
CA LYS A 147 -33.88 15.11 47.92
C LYS A 147 -35.30 15.55 48.25
N SER A 148 -35.99 14.78 49.09
CA SER A 148 -37.31 15.18 49.60
C SER A 148 -37.16 16.48 50.41
N THR A 149 -37.47 17.62 49.81
CA THR A 149 -37.63 18.89 50.53
C THR A 149 -38.94 18.80 51.30
N CYS A 150 -38.90 18.39 52.56
CA CYS A 150 -40.04 18.57 53.45
C CYS A 150 -40.12 20.07 53.76
N ILE A 151 -40.96 20.80 53.05
CA ILE A 151 -41.38 22.13 53.48
C ILE A 151 -42.53 21.89 54.45
N LEU A 152 -42.23 21.94 55.75
CA LEU A 152 -43.26 22.11 56.77
C LEU A 152 -43.82 23.52 56.61
N LEU A 153 -45.07 23.64 56.18
CA LEU A 153 -45.86 24.87 56.16
C LEU A 153 -46.75 24.93 57.40
#